data_AF-A0A8I6YG61-F1
#
_entry.id   AF-A0A8I6YG61-F1
#
_cell.length_a   1.000
_cell.length_b   1.000
_cell.length_c   1.000
_cell.angle_alpha   90.00
_cell.angle_beta   90.00
_cell.angle_gamma   90.00
#
_symmetry.space_group_name_H-M   'P 1'
#
loop_
_entity.id
_entity.type
_entity.pdbx_description
1 polymer ?
#
loop_
_entity_poly.entity_id
_entity_poly.type
_entity_poly.pdbx_seq_one_letter_code
_entity_poly.pdbx_strand_id
1 'polypeptide(L)'
;MLAIATPFEDFFTRGLVAGKHYWPINPARKCVAIKFAVDWGNAHPEQARRMGEEGSGFAREETGMDYVYEYMLHVLTQYSALLRYKPTVPEKAVELCAESMACPRRGRERECSHDGVEGEVCGRARAVHVAATVHCRGGKGNGR
;
A
#
# COMPACT_ATOMS: atom_id res chain seq x y z
N MET A 1 20.50 -1.49 3.60
CA MET A 1 19.57 -1.60 4.77
C MET A 1 19.79 -2.94 5.49
N LEU A 2 19.42 -3.11 6.78
CA LEU A 2 19.27 -4.44 7.41
C LEU A 2 17.77 -4.80 7.46
N ALA A 3 17.39 -6.03 7.13
CA ALA A 3 16.00 -6.49 7.29
C ALA A 3 15.94 -7.89 7.91
N ILE A 4 14.98 -8.13 8.81
CA ILE A 4 14.74 -9.45 9.40
C ILE A 4 13.96 -10.29 8.38
N ALA A 5 14.41 -11.51 8.12
CA ALA A 5 13.66 -12.44 7.28
C ALA A 5 12.36 -12.85 8.00
N THR A 6 11.22 -12.61 7.38
CA THR A 6 9.88 -12.97 7.87
C THR A 6 9.04 -13.56 6.72
N PRO A 7 7.93 -14.28 7.00
CA PRO A 7 7.01 -14.76 5.96
C PRO A 7 5.99 -13.70 5.51
N PHE A 8 6.11 -12.45 5.96
CA PHE A 8 5.21 -11.36 5.59
C PHE A 8 5.79 -10.60 4.40
N GLU A 9 4.99 -10.43 3.34
CA GLU A 9 5.33 -9.67 2.14
C GLU A 9 4.34 -8.51 1.94
N ASP A 10 4.86 -7.30 1.74
CA ASP A 10 4.15 -6.20 1.11
C ASP A 10 4.29 -6.26 -0.41
N PHE A 11 3.48 -5.48 -1.14
CA PHE A 11 3.45 -5.48 -2.60
C PHE A 11 4.83 -5.22 -3.26
N PHE A 12 5.65 -4.35 -2.66
CA PHE A 12 7.00 -4.03 -3.13
C PHE A 12 8.09 -5.00 -2.62
N THR A 13 7.81 -5.85 -1.62
CA THR A 13 8.83 -6.72 -0.99
C THR A 13 9.48 -7.68 -1.99
N ARG A 14 8.75 -8.09 -3.03
CA ARG A 14 9.25 -8.98 -4.09
C ARG A 14 10.28 -8.33 -5.03
N GLY A 15 10.36 -7.00 -5.05
CA GLY A 15 11.42 -6.27 -5.75
C GLY A 15 12.72 -6.14 -4.93
N LEU A 16 12.68 -6.40 -3.62
CA LEU A 16 13.84 -6.27 -2.74
C LEU A 16 14.77 -7.50 -2.84
N VAL A 17 15.92 -7.31 -3.48
CA VAL A 17 16.94 -8.34 -3.66
C VAL A 17 17.93 -8.32 -2.48
N ALA A 18 18.00 -9.43 -1.74
CA ALA A 18 18.96 -9.63 -0.67
C ALA A 18 20.41 -9.55 -1.20
N GLY A 19 21.29 -8.85 -0.48
CA GLY A 19 22.66 -8.56 -0.90
C GLY A 19 22.82 -7.40 -1.90
N LYS A 20 21.74 -6.93 -2.54
CA LYS A 20 21.73 -5.71 -3.38
C LYS A 20 21.10 -4.53 -2.64
N HIS A 21 19.86 -4.69 -2.17
CA HIS A 21 19.10 -3.63 -1.50
C HIS A 21 19.16 -3.70 0.04
N TYR A 22 19.30 -4.90 0.59
CA TYR A 22 19.37 -5.13 2.04
C TYR A 22 20.17 -6.37 2.44
N TRP A 23 20.62 -6.40 3.69
CA TRP A 23 21.22 -7.57 4.32
C TRP A 23 20.18 -8.37 5.12
N PRO A 24 19.97 -9.67 4.84
CA PRO A 24 19.00 -10.50 5.54
C PRO A 24 19.49 -10.94 6.93
N ILE A 25 18.65 -10.76 7.95
CA ILE A 25 18.91 -11.14 9.35
C ILE A 25 18.03 -12.35 9.71
N ASN A 26 18.67 -13.44 10.14
CA ASN A 26 17.96 -14.66 10.56
C ASN A 26 17.16 -14.42 11.87
N PRO A 27 15.82 -14.62 11.88
CA PRO A 27 14.97 -14.31 13.03
C PRO A 27 15.22 -15.20 14.25
N ALA A 28 15.81 -16.40 14.08
CA ALA A 28 16.14 -17.31 15.18
C ALA A 28 17.49 -16.99 15.86
N ARG A 29 18.36 -16.18 15.23
CA ARG A 29 19.71 -15.85 15.75
C ARG A 29 20.03 -14.36 15.68
N LYS A 30 19.02 -13.50 15.85
CA LYS A 30 19.06 -12.04 15.62
C LYS A 30 20.34 -11.36 16.10
N CYS A 31 20.70 -11.47 17.38
CA CYS A 31 21.84 -10.75 17.94
C CYS A 31 23.18 -11.13 17.29
N VAL A 32 23.39 -12.42 16.99
CA VAL A 32 24.61 -12.92 16.34
C VAL A 32 24.64 -12.51 14.86
N ALA A 33 23.50 -12.61 14.17
CA ALA A 33 23.37 -12.21 12.76
C ALA A 33 23.54 -10.70 12.57
N ILE A 34 23.01 -9.87 13.47
CA ILE A 34 23.18 -8.41 13.46
C ILE A 34 24.64 -8.05 13.75
N LYS A 35 25.27 -8.66 14.77
CA LYS A 35 26.71 -8.43 15.02
C LYS A 35 27.55 -8.80 13.80
N PHE A 36 27.32 -9.96 13.18
CA PHE A 36 28.02 -10.35 11.96
C PHE A 36 27.84 -9.35 10.82
N ALA A 37 26.61 -8.87 10.58
CA ALA A 37 26.34 -7.87 9.53
C ALA A 37 27.03 -6.53 9.79
N VAL A 38 27.12 -6.09 11.06
CA VAL A 38 27.82 -4.87 11.47
C VAL A 38 29.34 -5.04 11.36
N ASP A 39 29.90 -6.14 11.89
CA ASP A 39 31.33 -6.45 11.80
C ASP A 39 31.77 -6.56 10.33
N TRP A 40 30.97 -7.20 9.47
CA TRP A 40 31.20 -7.29 8.04
C TRP A 40 31.12 -5.92 7.35
N GLY A 41 30.08 -5.12 7.65
CA GLY A 41 29.90 -3.80 7.05
C GLY A 41 31.02 -2.81 7.40
N ASN A 42 31.52 -2.87 8.64
CA ASN A 42 32.68 -2.08 9.08
C ASN A 42 33.97 -2.49 8.35
N ALA A 43 34.11 -3.76 7.96
CA ALA A 43 35.24 -4.25 7.16
C ALA A 43 35.08 -4.03 5.64
N HIS A 44 33.87 -3.76 5.17
CA HIS A 44 33.52 -3.64 3.75
C HIS A 44 32.72 -2.34 3.47
N PRO A 45 33.29 -1.15 3.78
CA PRO A 45 32.54 0.10 3.77
C PRO A 45 31.97 0.47 2.39
N GLU A 46 32.69 0.21 1.29
CA GLU A 46 32.20 0.51 -0.06
C GLU A 46 31.05 -0.41 -0.49
N GLN A 47 31.12 -1.69 -0.12
CA GLN A 47 30.04 -2.66 -0.40
C GLN A 47 28.81 -2.35 0.46
N ALA A 48 29.00 -1.97 1.72
CA ALA A 48 27.93 -1.54 2.62
C ALA A 48 27.30 -0.21 2.16
N ARG A 49 28.11 0.76 1.70
CA ARG A 49 27.67 2.02 1.11
C ARG A 49 26.82 1.77 -0.13
N ARG A 50 27.34 1.01 -1.11
CA ARG A 50 26.61 0.67 -2.34
C ARG A 50 25.28 -0.04 -2.05
N MET A 51 25.24 -0.97 -1.08
CA MET A 51 23.99 -1.62 -0.65
C MET A 51 23.02 -0.66 0.06
N GLY A 52 23.53 0.38 0.70
CA GLY A 52 22.73 1.49 1.24
C GLY A 52 22.14 2.35 0.12
N GLU A 53 22.97 2.76 -0.84
CA GLU A 53 22.59 3.56 -2.02
C GLU A 53 21.53 2.82 -2.84
N GLU A 54 21.82 1.60 -3.29
CA GLU A 54 20.91 0.70 -4.03
C GLU A 54 19.56 0.49 -3.33
N GLY A 55 19.57 0.21 -2.02
CA GLY A 55 18.34 0.04 -1.25
C GLY A 55 17.55 1.34 -1.04
N SER A 56 18.23 2.50 -1.04
CA SER A 56 17.61 3.81 -0.95
C SER A 56 17.07 4.31 -2.29
N GLY A 57 17.72 3.95 -3.40
CA GLY A 57 17.26 4.19 -4.76
C GLY A 57 15.96 3.44 -5.03
N PHE A 58 15.93 2.12 -4.81
CA PHE A 58 14.72 1.31 -4.91
C PHE A 58 13.53 1.93 -4.16
N ALA A 59 13.73 2.33 -2.90
CA ALA A 59 12.67 2.92 -2.08
C ALA A 59 12.17 4.31 -2.55
N ARG A 60 12.92 5.01 -3.41
CA ARG A 60 12.54 6.31 -4.00
C ARG A 60 11.98 6.18 -5.40
N GLU A 61 12.58 5.29 -6.19
CA GLU A 61 12.40 5.19 -7.64
C GLU A 61 11.39 4.08 -8.00
N GLU A 62 11.43 2.93 -7.33
CA GLU A 62 10.55 1.77 -7.60
C GLU A 62 9.32 1.73 -6.67
N THR A 63 9.37 2.44 -5.53
CA THR A 63 8.25 2.58 -4.57
C THR A 63 7.76 4.03 -4.45
N GLY A 64 7.97 4.85 -5.48
CA GLY A 64 7.42 6.21 -5.56
C GLY A 64 5.88 6.24 -5.58
N MET A 65 5.27 7.31 -5.08
CA MET A 65 3.80 7.40 -4.93
C MET A 65 3.05 7.20 -6.25
N ASP A 66 3.59 7.67 -7.37
CA ASP A 66 2.99 7.51 -8.70
C ASP A 66 2.87 6.03 -9.07
N TYR A 67 3.95 5.26 -8.92
CA TYR A 67 3.96 3.80 -9.11
C TYR A 67 3.04 3.06 -8.13
N VAL A 68 2.87 3.56 -6.89
CA VAL A 68 1.90 3.00 -5.93
C VAL A 68 0.47 3.20 -6.43
N TYR A 69 0.12 4.37 -6.96
CA TYR A 69 -1.20 4.63 -7.54
C TYR A 69 -1.43 3.84 -8.84
N GLU A 70 -0.44 3.78 -9.73
CA GLU A 70 -0.50 2.95 -10.94
C GLU A 70 -0.68 1.46 -10.61
N TYR A 71 0.05 0.94 -9.63
CA TYR A 71 -0.07 -0.44 -9.16
C TYR A 71 -1.47 -0.72 -8.58
N MET A 72 -2.01 0.16 -7.73
CA MET A 72 -3.36 0.01 -7.20
C MET A 72 -4.43 0.01 -8.31
N LEU A 73 -4.32 0.94 -9.26
CA LEU A 73 -5.23 1.02 -10.41
C LEU A 73 -5.11 -0.24 -11.31
N HIS A 74 -3.90 -0.70 -11.56
CA HIS A 74 -3.64 -1.91 -12.34
C HIS A 74 -4.27 -3.15 -11.69
N VAL A 75 -4.05 -3.37 -10.39
CA VAL A 75 -4.62 -4.50 -9.64
C VAL A 75 -6.15 -4.45 -9.66
N LEU A 76 -6.76 -3.29 -9.42
CA LEU A 76 -8.21 -3.12 -9.48
C LEU A 76 -8.77 -3.39 -10.88
N THR A 77 -8.10 -2.90 -11.93
CA THR A 77 -8.49 -3.10 -13.33
C THR A 77 -8.43 -4.59 -13.70
N GLN A 78 -7.30 -5.25 -13.46
CA GLN A 78 -7.11 -6.67 -13.76
C GLN A 78 -8.08 -7.56 -12.99
N TYR A 79 -8.30 -7.28 -11.70
CA TYR A 79 -9.28 -8.02 -10.90
C TYR A 79 -10.72 -7.82 -11.38
N SER A 80 -11.07 -6.60 -11.80
CA SER A 80 -12.42 -6.29 -12.31
C SER A 80 -12.77 -7.08 -13.57
N ALA A 81 -11.78 -7.34 -14.43
CA ALA A 81 -11.95 -8.13 -15.66
C ALA A 81 -12.23 -9.63 -15.41
N LEU A 82 -11.96 -10.13 -14.19
CA LEU A 82 -12.24 -11.52 -13.81
C LEU A 82 -13.65 -11.72 -13.21
N LEU A 83 -14.43 -10.64 -13.01
CA LEU A 83 -15.74 -10.70 -12.39
C LEU A 83 -16.78 -11.39 -13.28
N ARG A 84 -17.32 -12.52 -12.81
CA ARG A 84 -18.34 -13.32 -13.50
C ARG A 84 -19.78 -12.91 -13.20
N TYR A 85 -19.97 -11.73 -12.62
CA TYR A 85 -21.27 -11.16 -12.26
C TYR A 85 -21.24 -9.64 -12.45
N LYS A 86 -22.41 -9.02 -12.66
CA LYS A 86 -22.54 -7.56 -12.71
C LYS A 86 -22.58 -7.00 -11.28
N PRO A 87 -21.65 -6.13 -10.87
CA PRO A 87 -21.70 -5.50 -9.54
C PRO A 87 -22.95 -4.62 -9.38
N THR A 88 -23.48 -4.58 -8.15
CA THR A 88 -24.64 -3.77 -7.76
C THR A 88 -24.36 -3.08 -6.43
N VAL A 89 -24.74 -1.82 -6.29
CA VAL A 89 -24.55 -1.05 -5.05
C VAL A 89 -25.47 -1.59 -3.95
N PRO A 90 -24.96 -1.94 -2.75
CA PRO A 90 -25.80 -2.36 -1.62
C PRO A 90 -26.62 -1.22 -1.03
N GLU A 91 -27.82 -1.51 -0.49
CA GLU A 91 -28.71 -0.50 0.10
C GLU A 91 -28.11 0.29 1.29
N LYS A 92 -27.22 -0.36 2.08
CA LYS A 92 -26.66 0.17 3.34
C LYS A 92 -25.25 0.76 3.20
N ALA A 93 -24.93 1.14 1.98
CA ALA A 93 -23.63 1.67 1.60
C ALA A 93 -23.48 3.14 2.16
N VAL A 94 -22.29 3.77 2.21
CA VAL A 94 -22.05 5.17 2.66
C VAL A 94 -20.81 5.73 1.94
N GLU A 95 -20.94 6.78 1.13
CA GLU A 95 -20.00 7.11 0.04
C GLU A 95 -18.82 8.03 0.37
N LEU A 96 -17.79 7.87 -0.46
CA LEU A 96 -16.50 8.53 -0.43
C LEU A 96 -16.35 9.43 -1.67
N CYS A 97 -16.92 10.64 -1.60
CA CYS A 97 -16.56 11.73 -2.49
C CYS A 97 -15.16 12.25 -2.09
N ALA A 98 -14.38 12.82 -3.01
CA ALA A 98 -13.03 13.32 -2.67
C ALA A 98 -13.08 14.40 -1.58
N GLU A 99 -14.10 15.25 -1.67
CA GLU A 99 -14.43 16.35 -0.77
C GLU A 99 -14.87 15.82 0.60
N SER A 100 -15.62 14.70 0.64
CA SER A 100 -16.08 14.10 1.90
C SER A 100 -14.96 13.42 2.69
N MET A 101 -13.86 13.03 2.02
CA MET A 101 -12.63 12.58 2.68
C MET A 101 -11.79 13.75 3.24
N ALA A 102 -11.84 14.94 2.62
CA ALA A 102 -11.13 16.13 3.09
C ALA A 102 -11.85 16.85 4.25
N CYS A 103 -13.19 16.90 4.23
CA CYS A 103 -13.99 17.71 5.17
C CYS A 103 -13.90 17.40 6.68
N PRO A 104 -13.68 16.16 7.17
CA PRO A 104 -13.66 15.88 8.62
C PRO A 104 -12.47 16.50 9.38
N ARG A 105 -11.46 16.98 8.65
CA ARG A 105 -10.09 17.21 9.12
C ARG A 105 -9.95 18.51 9.92
N ARG A 106 -9.40 18.39 11.15
CA ARG A 106 -9.21 19.50 12.12
C ARG A 106 -7.73 19.71 12.43
N GLY A 107 -7.30 20.96 12.52
CA GLY A 107 -5.91 21.33 12.79
C GLY A 107 -5.00 21.20 11.56
N ARG A 108 -3.70 20.91 11.79
CA ARG A 108 -2.66 20.81 10.75
C ARG A 108 -2.97 19.84 9.60
N GLU A 109 -3.91 18.92 9.79
CA GLU A 109 -4.31 17.96 8.76
C GLU A 109 -4.86 18.63 7.47
N ARG A 110 -5.31 19.89 7.55
CA ARG A 110 -5.67 20.73 6.38
C ARG A 110 -4.47 21.25 5.59
N GLU A 111 -3.34 21.44 6.25
CA GLU A 111 -2.13 22.10 5.71
C GLU A 111 -1.42 21.23 4.66
N CYS A 112 -1.73 19.93 4.63
CA CYS A 112 -1.26 18.96 3.62
C CYS A 112 -2.32 18.62 2.55
N SER A 113 -3.37 19.44 2.38
CA SER A 113 -4.50 19.19 1.46
C SER A 113 -4.64 20.28 0.39
N HIS A 114 -3.55 20.52 -0.35
CA HIS A 114 -3.42 21.34 -1.55
C HIS A 114 -2.36 20.65 -2.45
N ASP A 115 -2.41 20.67 -3.78
CA ASP A 115 -3.04 21.65 -4.68
C ASP A 115 -4.00 21.08 -5.74
N GLY A 116 -4.89 21.95 -6.25
CA GLY A 116 -5.71 21.76 -7.45
C GLY A 116 -7.13 21.20 -7.19
N VAL A 117 -8.22 21.77 -7.74
CA VAL A 117 -8.40 22.99 -8.55
C VAL A 117 -9.70 23.71 -8.12
N GLU A 118 -9.71 25.03 -8.30
CA GLU A 118 -10.77 26.03 -8.10
C GLU A 118 -12.24 25.58 -8.14
N GLY A 119 -13.06 26.12 -7.22
CA GLY A 119 -14.53 26.14 -7.33
C GLY A 119 -15.29 26.21 -6.01
N GLU A 120 -15.92 27.34 -5.72
CA GLU A 120 -16.90 27.41 -4.62
C GLU A 120 -18.20 26.67 -4.99
N VAL A 121 -18.69 25.81 -4.09
CA VAL A 121 -19.92 26.05 -3.33
C VAL A 121 -20.17 24.89 -2.34
N CYS A 122 -20.36 25.21 -1.05
CA CYS A 122 -20.79 24.25 -0.03
C CYS A 122 -22.31 23.96 -0.14
N GLY A 123 -22.70 23.38 -1.28
CA GLY A 123 -24.09 23.32 -1.76
C GLY A 123 -24.83 22.02 -1.45
N ARG A 124 -25.12 21.75 -0.16
CA ARG A 124 -26.05 20.69 0.30
C ARG A 124 -25.93 19.34 -0.45
N ALA A 125 -24.75 18.73 -0.45
CA ALA A 125 -24.60 17.36 -0.92
C ALA A 125 -25.56 16.43 -0.13
N ARG A 126 -26.52 15.81 -0.83
CA ARG A 126 -27.25 14.66 -0.28
C ARG A 126 -26.27 13.50 -0.21
N ALA A 127 -25.91 13.06 0.99
CA ALA A 127 -24.93 11.99 1.18
C ALA A 127 -25.36 10.69 0.46
N VAL A 128 -24.53 10.23 -0.48
CA VAL A 128 -24.72 8.98 -1.25
C VAL A 128 -23.94 7.83 -0.59
N HIS A 129 -23.99 6.63 -1.18
CA HIS A 129 -23.78 5.31 -0.56
C HIS A 129 -23.34 4.28 -1.65
N VAL A 130 -22.30 3.42 -1.73
CA VAL A 130 -20.82 3.28 -1.47
C VAL A 130 -20.10 2.91 -0.12
N ALA A 131 -20.58 1.96 0.70
CA ALA A 131 -19.83 1.19 1.73
C ALA A 131 -20.09 -0.32 1.57
N ALA A 132 -19.04 -1.12 1.41
CA ALA A 132 -19.14 -2.44 0.77
C ALA A 132 -19.21 -3.62 1.76
N THR A 133 -20.40 -3.94 2.27
CA THR A 133 -20.65 -5.19 3.01
C THR A 133 -20.91 -6.34 2.04
N VAL A 134 -19.89 -7.15 1.72
CA VAL A 134 -20.03 -8.37 0.92
C VAL A 134 -20.78 -9.43 1.75
N HIS A 135 -21.97 -9.84 1.32
CA HIS A 135 -22.82 -10.80 2.04
C HIS A 135 -23.18 -12.02 1.18
N CYS A 136 -22.29 -13.01 1.16
CA CYS A 136 -22.48 -14.26 0.43
C CYS A 136 -23.57 -15.14 1.08
N ARG A 137 -24.83 -14.99 0.65
CA ARG A 137 -25.90 -15.94 0.98
C ARG A 137 -25.87 -17.14 0.04
N GLY A 138 -25.48 -18.30 0.56
CA GLY A 138 -25.57 -19.57 -0.16
C GLY A 138 -27.03 -19.91 -0.51
N GLY A 139 -27.27 -20.32 -1.76
CA GLY A 139 -28.62 -20.58 -2.26
C GLY A 139 -29.21 -21.87 -1.70
N LYS A 140 -30.35 -21.76 -0.99
CA LYS A 140 -31.28 -22.89 -0.86
C LYS A 140 -32.14 -22.95 -2.12
N GLY A 141 -31.89 -23.95 -2.97
CA GLY A 141 -32.84 -24.32 -4.01
C GLY A 141 -34.10 -24.94 -3.40
N ASN A 142 -35.26 -24.66 -3.99
CA ASN A 142 -36.50 -25.42 -3.82
C ASN A 142 -37.25 -25.38 -5.16
N GLY A 143 -37.83 -26.48 -5.61
CA GLY A 143 -38.27 -26.55 -7.02
C GLY A 143 -38.91 -27.82 -7.56
N ARG A 144 -39.36 -28.76 -6.71
CA ARG A 144 -40.44 -29.72 -6.97
C ARG A 144 -40.79 -30.51 -5.71
#